data_AF-A0A415EQP1-F1
#
_entry.id   AF-A0A415EQP1-F1
#
_cell.length_a   1.000
_cell.length_b   1.000
_cell.length_c   1.000
_cell.angle_alpha   90.00
_cell.angle_beta   90.00
_cell.angle_gamma   90.00
#
_symmetry.space_group_name_H-M   'P 1'
#
loop_
_entity.id
_entity.type
_entity.pdbx_description
1 polymer ?
#
loop_
_entity_poly.entity_id
_entity_poly.type
_entity_poly.pdbx_seq_one_letter_code
_entity_poly.pdbx_strand_id
1 'polypeptide(L)'
;ETDVKLYYFLVALTWAGNGIINFIYAKKYVSFNFTLKINKAIIGSFFILGVYWFMNSMYTTLNVAFLGFATNDIEVGYYTTANKLLTVIMTMFTALTSVMVPRVSVALKSNDNSEAKALIRKAINALMLFAIPLIFFVFPFSQELIYLMSGKGYEGATTPLQIMTPLFFLVGYDQIIVLQTLLPMGKDKDILRNSILAASVGIISNIFLTLNFGKNGSAIVLILAELSVLLSSQFCVTKYLGLKIPFKL
;
A
#
# COMPACT_ATOMS: atom_id res chain seq x y z
N GLU A 1 6.39 -31.23 10.57
CA GLU A 1 6.21 -31.41 9.11
C GLU A 1 4.77 -31.72 8.69
N THR A 2 3.99 -32.48 9.45
CA THR A 2 2.56 -32.80 9.14
C THR A 2 1.65 -31.57 9.14
N ASP A 3 1.86 -30.61 10.05
CA ASP A 3 1.06 -29.38 10.10
C ASP A 3 1.27 -28.48 8.89
N VAL A 4 2.44 -28.55 8.26
CA VAL A 4 2.77 -27.74 7.08
C VAL A 4 1.92 -28.16 5.89
N LYS A 5 1.75 -29.47 5.66
CA LYS A 5 0.88 -30.00 4.58
C LYS A 5 -0.59 -29.65 4.81
N LEU A 6 -1.07 -29.78 6.05
CA LEU A 6 -2.43 -29.42 6.41
C LEU A 6 -2.68 -27.92 6.24
N TYR A 7 -1.72 -27.09 6.66
CA TYR A 7 -1.77 -25.64 6.46
C TYR A 7 -1.85 -25.27 4.97
N TYR A 8 -0.97 -25.81 4.13
CA TYR A 8 -1.01 -25.55 2.68
C TYR A 8 -2.33 -26.01 2.05
N PHE A 9 -2.85 -27.18 2.47
CA PHE A 9 -4.13 -27.67 2.00
C PHE A 9 -5.29 -26.73 2.37
N LEU A 10 -5.35 -26.27 3.62
CA LEU A 10 -6.38 -25.34 4.09
C LEU A 10 -6.31 -23.98 3.37
N VAL A 11 -5.11 -23.46 3.15
CA VAL A 11 -4.91 -22.21 2.40
C VAL A 11 -5.37 -22.38 0.95
N ALA A 12 -4.96 -23.47 0.28
CA ALA A 12 -5.38 -23.76 -1.09
C ALA A 12 -6.91 -23.91 -1.20
N LEU A 13 -7.52 -24.62 -0.24
CA LEU A 13 -8.97 -24.79 -0.16
C LEU A 13 -9.70 -23.45 0.01
N THR A 14 -9.13 -22.54 0.80
CA THR A 14 -9.70 -21.19 1.02
C THR A 14 -9.73 -20.38 -0.27
N TRP A 15 -8.62 -20.35 -1.02
CA TRP A 15 -8.55 -19.66 -2.32
C TRP A 15 -9.46 -20.30 -3.37
N ALA A 16 -9.46 -21.64 -3.45
CA ALA A 16 -10.33 -22.38 -4.36
C ALA A 16 -11.81 -22.14 -4.05
N GLY A 17 -12.18 -22.22 -2.77
CA GLY A 17 -13.54 -21.96 -2.30
C GLY A 17 -13.98 -20.52 -2.59
N ASN A 18 -13.13 -19.53 -2.33
CA ASN A 18 -13.39 -18.12 -2.65
C ASN A 18 -13.64 -17.94 -4.16
N GLY A 19 -12.78 -18.53 -5.00
CA GLY A 19 -12.94 -18.51 -6.46
C GLY A 19 -14.25 -19.15 -6.94
N ILE A 20 -14.62 -20.31 -6.39
CA ILE A 20 -15.86 -21.03 -6.74
C ILE A 20 -17.08 -20.22 -6.34
N ILE A 21 -17.13 -19.69 -5.10
CA ILE A 21 -18.24 -18.87 -4.60
C ILE A 21 -18.39 -17.63 -5.48
N ASN A 22 -17.29 -16.92 -5.76
CA ASN A 22 -17.30 -15.74 -6.62
C ASN A 22 -17.78 -16.06 -8.04
N PHE A 23 -17.38 -17.20 -8.60
CA PHE A 23 -17.81 -17.61 -9.93
C PHE A 23 -19.30 -17.96 -9.99
N ILE A 24 -19.83 -18.64 -8.97
CA ILE A 24 -21.27 -18.95 -8.84
C ILE A 24 -22.07 -17.66 -8.69
N TYR A 25 -21.62 -16.73 -7.83
CA TYR A 25 -22.27 -15.43 -7.66
C TYR A 25 -22.19 -14.58 -8.94
N ALA A 26 -21.07 -14.60 -9.66
CA ALA A 26 -20.91 -13.86 -10.91
C ALA A 26 -21.92 -14.28 -11.98
N LYS A 27 -22.27 -15.58 -12.05
CA LYS A 27 -23.32 -16.08 -12.98
C LYS A 27 -24.70 -15.45 -12.74
N LYS A 28 -24.98 -14.92 -11.55
CA LYS A 28 -26.25 -14.23 -11.24
C LYS A 28 -26.31 -12.81 -11.83
N TYR A 29 -25.17 -12.15 -12.01
CA TYR A 29 -25.08 -10.76 -12.46
C TYR A 29 -24.56 -10.60 -13.89
N VAL A 30 -23.84 -11.60 -14.41
CA VAL A 30 -23.19 -11.54 -15.74
C VAL A 30 -23.60 -12.75 -16.56
N SER A 31 -24.30 -12.51 -17.67
CA SER A 31 -24.47 -13.49 -18.74
C SER A 31 -23.14 -13.67 -19.48
N PHE A 32 -22.50 -14.83 -19.34
CA PHE A 32 -21.25 -15.14 -20.03
C PHE A 32 -21.49 -15.34 -21.53
N ASN A 33 -21.47 -14.25 -22.29
CA ASN A 33 -21.39 -14.29 -23.74
C ASN A 33 -19.91 -14.24 -24.13
N PHE A 34 -19.40 -15.32 -24.69
CA PHE A 34 -18.01 -15.43 -25.15
C PHE A 34 -17.82 -14.59 -26.42
N THR A 35 -17.78 -13.26 -26.27
CA THR A 35 -17.45 -12.34 -27.36
C THR A 35 -16.00 -11.92 -27.23
N LEU A 36 -15.14 -12.46 -28.10
CA LEU A 36 -13.71 -12.18 -28.22
C LEU A 36 -13.41 -10.78 -28.80
N LYS A 37 -14.22 -9.77 -28.47
CA LYS A 37 -13.99 -8.35 -28.78
C LYS A 37 -13.49 -7.64 -27.54
N ILE A 38 -12.28 -7.99 -27.10
CA ILE A 38 -11.64 -7.28 -25.99
C ILE A 38 -11.07 -5.97 -26.54
N ASN A 39 -11.48 -4.84 -25.96
CA ASN A 39 -10.92 -3.54 -26.31
C ASN A 39 -9.43 -3.51 -25.96
N LYS A 40 -8.56 -3.23 -26.94
CA LYS A 40 -7.11 -3.11 -26.73
C LYS A 40 -6.75 -2.10 -25.64
N ALA A 41 -7.57 -1.07 -25.44
CA ALA A 41 -7.38 -0.08 -24.36
C ALA A 41 -7.51 -0.71 -22.96
N ILE A 42 -8.46 -1.63 -22.77
CA ILE A 42 -8.68 -2.32 -21.49
C ILE A 42 -7.47 -3.22 -21.19
N ILE A 43 -7.01 -4.00 -22.17
CA ILE A 43 -5.81 -4.86 -22.03
C ILE A 43 -4.58 -4.01 -21.67
N GLY A 44 -4.41 -2.85 -22.30
CA GLY A 44 -3.32 -1.93 -22.01
C GLY A 44 -3.32 -1.45 -20.56
N SER A 45 -4.45 -0.95 -20.06
CA SER A 45 -4.57 -0.53 -18.65
C SER A 45 -4.39 -1.68 -17.66
N PHE A 46 -4.98 -2.86 -17.92
CA PHE A 46 -4.77 -4.03 -17.06
C PHE A 46 -3.30 -4.43 -16.98
N PHE A 47 -2.59 -4.42 -18.10
CA PHE A 47 -1.17 -4.73 -18.12
C PHE A 47 -0.37 -3.71 -17.30
N ILE A 48 -0.61 -2.40 -17.49
CA ILE A 48 0.08 -1.33 -16.75
C ILE A 48 -0.18 -1.45 -15.25
N LEU A 49 -1.44 -1.69 -14.84
CA LEU A 49 -1.78 -1.91 -13.44
C LEU A 49 -1.12 -3.17 -12.88
N GLY A 50 -1.04 -4.24 -13.66
CA GLY A 50 -0.29 -5.45 -13.28
C GLY A 50 1.18 -5.16 -13.02
N VAL A 51 1.84 -4.38 -13.88
CA VAL A 51 3.23 -3.96 -13.66
C VAL A 51 3.34 -3.04 -12.44
N TYR A 52 2.39 -2.13 -12.20
CA TYR A 52 2.33 -1.31 -10.99
C TYR A 52 2.31 -2.16 -9.71
N TRP A 53 1.44 -3.16 -9.64
CA TRP A 53 1.38 -4.10 -8.51
C TRP A 53 2.69 -4.87 -8.33
N PHE A 54 3.32 -5.28 -9.43
CA PHE A 54 4.62 -5.92 -9.40
C PHE A 54 5.72 -4.98 -8.86
N MET A 55 5.75 -3.72 -9.29
CA MET A 55 6.69 -2.70 -8.78
C MET A 55 6.48 -2.43 -7.29
N ASN A 56 5.23 -2.35 -6.82
CA ASN A 56 4.96 -2.23 -5.39
C ASN A 56 5.47 -3.42 -4.59
N SER A 57 5.33 -4.63 -5.13
CA SER A 57 5.90 -5.83 -4.52
C SER A 57 7.43 -5.80 -4.48
N MET A 58 8.08 -5.13 -5.45
CA MET A 58 9.55 -5.02 -5.46
C MET A 58 10.09 -4.26 -4.26
N TYR A 59 9.51 -3.14 -3.82
CA TYR A 59 10.06 -2.42 -2.66
C TYR A 59 9.50 -2.89 -1.30
N THR A 60 8.46 -3.73 -1.30
CA THR A 60 7.87 -4.30 -0.07
C THR A 60 8.35 -5.73 0.18
N THR A 61 8.03 -6.66 -0.71
CA THR A 61 8.36 -8.08 -0.57
C THR A 61 9.85 -8.34 -0.76
N LEU A 62 10.50 -7.72 -1.78
CA LEU A 62 11.95 -7.89 -1.91
C LEU A 62 12.71 -7.22 -0.76
N ASN A 63 12.13 -6.21 -0.09
CA ASN A 63 12.76 -5.62 1.08
C ASN A 63 12.89 -6.64 2.22
N VAL A 64 11.82 -7.40 2.48
CA VAL A 64 11.86 -8.51 3.44
C VAL A 64 12.83 -9.61 2.99
N ALA A 65 12.80 -9.98 1.70
CA ALA A 65 13.69 -11.00 1.16
C ALA A 65 15.17 -10.59 1.28
N PHE A 66 15.48 -9.34 0.93
CA PHE A 66 16.84 -8.79 1.02
C PHE A 66 17.32 -8.73 2.47
N LEU A 67 16.46 -8.34 3.41
CA LEU A 67 16.77 -8.41 4.84
C LEU A 67 17.12 -9.84 5.26
N GLY A 68 16.38 -10.84 4.78
CA GLY A 68 16.68 -12.25 5.06
C GLY A 68 18.01 -12.71 4.48
N PHE A 69 18.38 -12.26 3.29
CA PHE A 69 19.69 -12.57 2.71
C PHE A 69 20.86 -11.83 3.38
N ALA A 70 20.61 -10.60 3.86
CA ALA A 70 21.62 -9.75 4.47
C ALA A 70 21.85 -10.02 5.96
N THR A 71 20.86 -10.60 6.65
CA THR A 71 20.87 -10.74 8.11
C THR A 71 20.45 -12.15 8.53
N ASN A 72 19.60 -12.29 9.56
CA ASN A 72 19.15 -13.55 10.13
C ASN A 72 17.61 -13.59 10.20
N ASP A 73 17.04 -14.79 10.29
CA ASP A 73 15.60 -15.00 10.40
C ASP A 73 14.95 -14.26 11.59
N ILE A 74 15.70 -14.02 12.66
CA ILE A 74 15.24 -13.26 13.83
C ILE A 74 14.97 -11.79 13.46
N GLU A 75 15.86 -11.16 12.70
CA GLU A 75 15.68 -9.77 12.25
C GLU A 75 14.52 -9.64 11.28
N VAL A 76 14.39 -10.61 10.36
CA VAL A 76 13.23 -10.72 9.46
C VAL A 76 11.95 -10.87 10.26
N GLY A 77 11.95 -11.71 11.30
CA GLY A 77 10.83 -11.88 12.22
C GLY A 77 10.42 -10.57 12.89
N TYR A 78 11.39 -9.79 13.37
CA TYR A 78 11.12 -8.49 13.98
C TYR A 78 10.55 -7.47 12.99
N TYR A 79 11.17 -7.32 11.82
CA TYR A 79 10.70 -6.39 10.79
C TYR A 79 9.31 -6.77 10.28
N THR A 80 9.09 -8.04 9.95
CA THR A 80 7.80 -8.52 9.44
C THR A 80 6.68 -8.36 10.46
N THR A 81 6.98 -8.51 11.75
CA THR A 81 6.04 -8.23 12.85
C THR A 81 5.66 -6.76 12.86
N ALA A 82 6.63 -5.84 12.88
CA ALA A 82 6.35 -4.40 12.83
C ALA A 82 5.54 -4.02 11.58
N ASN A 83 5.90 -4.54 10.41
CA ASN A 83 5.22 -4.26 9.15
C ASN A 83 3.78 -4.83 9.10
N LYS A 84 3.54 -6.00 9.71
CA LYS A 84 2.19 -6.56 9.84
C LYS A 84 1.30 -5.66 10.69
N LEU A 85 1.80 -5.15 11.82
CA LEU A 85 1.03 -4.24 12.65
C LEU A 85 0.66 -2.96 11.88
N LEU A 86 1.63 -2.36 11.17
CA LEU A 86 1.38 -1.23 10.26
C LEU A 86 0.25 -1.57 9.27
N THR A 87 0.33 -2.73 8.62
CA THR A 87 -0.65 -3.19 7.62
C THR A 87 -2.04 -3.36 8.22
N VAL A 88 -2.16 -3.97 9.41
CA VAL A 88 -3.44 -4.18 10.10
C VAL A 88 -4.12 -2.84 10.36
N ILE A 89 -3.40 -1.88 10.91
CA ILE A 89 -3.95 -0.56 11.22
C ILE A 89 -4.35 0.19 9.94
N MET A 90 -3.50 0.16 8.89
CA MET A 90 -3.80 0.79 7.60
C MET A 90 -4.95 0.12 6.84
N THR A 91 -5.23 -1.16 7.11
CA THR A 91 -6.39 -1.85 6.51
C THR A 91 -7.69 -1.24 7.01
N MET A 92 -7.77 -0.83 8.29
CA MET A 92 -8.95 -0.12 8.82
C MET A 92 -9.15 1.23 8.13
N PHE A 93 -8.07 1.98 7.92
CA PHE A 93 -8.11 3.23 7.16
C PHE A 93 -8.55 3.02 5.71
N THR A 94 -8.02 1.98 5.07
CA THR A 94 -8.38 1.59 3.70
C THR A 94 -9.87 1.26 3.59
N ALA A 95 -10.42 0.51 4.54
CA ALA A 95 -11.84 0.18 4.56
C ALA A 95 -12.71 1.45 4.59
N LEU A 96 -12.36 2.42 5.44
CA LEU A 96 -13.07 3.69 5.57
C LEU A 96 -12.95 4.60 4.34
N THR A 97 -11.80 4.58 3.64
CA THR A 97 -11.55 5.45 2.49
C THR A 97 -11.93 4.84 1.15
N SER A 98 -12.00 3.51 1.04
CA SER A 98 -12.34 2.79 -0.19
C SER A 98 -13.68 3.21 -0.78
N VAL A 99 -14.65 3.58 0.07
CA VAL A 99 -15.98 4.05 -0.34
C VAL A 99 -15.96 5.41 -1.06
N MET A 100 -14.87 6.18 -0.93
CA MET A 100 -14.70 7.46 -1.62
C MET A 100 -14.24 7.28 -3.06
N VAL A 101 -13.51 6.21 -3.37
CA VAL A 101 -13.00 5.91 -4.71
C VAL A 101 -14.09 5.99 -5.81
N PRO A 102 -15.25 5.30 -5.69
CA PRO A 102 -16.29 5.37 -6.73
C PRO A 102 -16.89 6.78 -6.85
N ARG A 103 -17.03 7.52 -5.74
CA ARG A 103 -17.58 8.89 -5.76
C ARG A 103 -16.64 9.87 -6.45
N VAL A 104 -15.35 9.79 -6.17
CA VAL A 104 -14.34 10.63 -6.81
C VAL A 104 -14.24 10.30 -8.31
N SER A 105 -14.34 9.03 -8.69
CA SER A 105 -14.34 8.63 -10.10
C SER A 105 -15.51 9.20 -10.89
N VAL A 106 -16.70 9.31 -10.28
CA VAL A 106 -17.86 9.97 -10.92
C VAL A 106 -17.65 11.49 -11.00
N ALA A 107 -17.20 12.12 -9.92
CA ALA A 107 -16.94 13.56 -9.86
C ALA A 107 -15.80 14.02 -10.78
N LEU A 108 -14.89 13.13 -11.19
CA LEU A 108 -13.84 13.42 -12.18
C LEU A 108 -14.33 13.34 -13.63
N LYS A 109 -15.52 12.78 -13.87
CA LYS A 109 -16.14 12.74 -15.21
C LYS A 109 -16.97 13.98 -15.52
N SER A 110 -17.37 14.76 -14.51
CA SER A 110 -18.02 16.05 -14.71
C SER A 110 -17.01 17.09 -15.24
N ASN A 111 -17.47 18.02 -16.05
CA ASN A 111 -16.62 19.10 -16.59
C ASN A 111 -16.04 20.03 -15.51
N ASP A 112 -16.62 20.03 -14.31
CA ASP A 112 -16.10 20.75 -13.15
C ASP A 112 -15.41 19.78 -12.16
N ASN A 113 -14.11 19.98 -11.98
CA ASN A 113 -13.28 19.22 -11.03
C ASN A 113 -13.44 19.69 -9.57
N SER A 114 -14.28 20.71 -9.30
CA SER A 114 -14.48 21.28 -7.97
C SER A 114 -14.95 20.24 -6.95
N GLU A 115 -15.91 19.39 -7.33
CA GLU A 115 -16.45 18.34 -6.46
C GLU A 115 -15.39 17.27 -6.18
N ALA A 116 -14.63 16.83 -7.19
CA ALA A 116 -13.53 15.89 -7.01
C ALA A 116 -12.48 16.44 -6.05
N LYS A 117 -12.10 17.72 -6.19
CA LYS A 117 -11.16 18.40 -5.27
C LYS A 117 -11.69 18.47 -3.85
N ALA A 118 -12.98 18.73 -3.66
CA ALA A 118 -13.61 18.77 -2.34
C ALA A 118 -13.60 17.38 -1.67
N LEU A 119 -13.91 16.32 -2.43
CA LEU A 119 -13.86 14.94 -1.95
C LEU A 119 -12.43 14.51 -1.57
N ILE A 120 -11.44 14.81 -2.41
CA ILE A 120 -10.02 14.54 -2.12
C ILE A 120 -9.58 15.30 -0.86
N ARG A 121 -9.97 16.57 -0.71
CA ARG A 121 -9.67 17.35 0.52
C ARG A 121 -10.29 16.71 1.76
N LYS A 122 -11.51 16.19 1.64
CA LYS A 122 -12.17 15.47 2.74
C LYS A 122 -11.43 14.19 3.11
N ALA A 123 -10.93 13.43 2.12
CA ALA A 123 -10.11 12.25 2.35
C ALA A 123 -8.78 12.59 3.05
N ILE A 124 -8.09 13.66 2.63
CA ILE A 124 -6.85 14.12 3.27
C ILE A 124 -7.11 14.59 4.70
N ASN A 125 -8.20 15.33 4.95
CA ASN A 125 -8.55 15.73 6.31
C ASN A 125 -8.86 14.52 7.20
N ALA A 126 -9.54 13.51 6.66
CA ALA A 126 -9.79 12.25 7.38
C ALA A 126 -8.48 11.50 7.66
N LEU A 127 -7.53 11.50 6.73
CA LEU A 127 -6.19 10.95 6.96
C LEU A 127 -5.47 11.70 8.07
N MET A 128 -5.47 13.03 8.08
CA MET A 128 -4.81 13.81 9.12
C MET A 128 -5.41 13.52 10.50
N LEU A 129 -6.74 13.42 10.58
CA LEU A 129 -7.45 13.08 11.81
C LEU A 129 -7.17 11.64 12.27
N PHE A 130 -6.85 10.73 11.36
CA PHE A 130 -6.54 9.33 11.68
C PHE A 130 -5.05 9.12 11.99
N ALA A 131 -4.16 9.55 11.10
CA ALA A 131 -2.74 9.28 11.15
C ALA A 131 -2.03 10.04 12.28
N ILE A 132 -2.39 11.31 12.55
CA ILE A 132 -1.70 12.08 13.59
C ILE A 132 -1.90 11.48 14.99
N PRO A 133 -3.14 11.26 15.48
CA PRO A 133 -3.34 10.62 16.78
C PRO A 133 -2.74 9.23 16.84
N LEU A 134 -2.79 8.49 15.72
CA LEU A 134 -2.22 7.16 15.63
C LEU A 134 -0.69 7.18 15.77
N ILE A 135 0.02 8.14 15.18
CA ILE A 135 1.47 8.28 15.36
C ILE A 135 1.79 8.56 16.84
N PHE A 136 1.08 9.50 17.46
CA PHE A 136 1.25 9.82 18.88
C PHE A 136 0.90 8.66 19.83
N PHE A 137 0.02 7.75 19.39
CA PHE A 137 -0.33 6.55 20.14
C PHE A 137 0.68 5.42 19.93
N VAL A 138 0.99 5.08 18.68
CA VAL A 138 1.84 3.92 18.35
C VAL A 138 3.30 4.16 18.75
N PHE A 139 3.81 5.39 18.70
CA PHE A 139 5.20 5.66 19.05
C PHE A 139 5.54 5.27 20.50
N PRO A 140 4.88 5.81 21.55
CA PRO A 140 5.15 5.43 22.94
C PRO A 140 4.66 4.02 23.29
N PHE A 141 3.51 3.57 22.75
CA PHE A 141 2.92 2.26 23.08
C PHE A 141 3.38 1.11 22.15
N SER A 142 4.47 1.32 21.41
CA SER A 142 4.97 0.36 20.42
C SER A 142 5.35 -0.98 21.05
N GLN A 143 5.91 -0.96 22.26
CA GLN A 143 6.31 -2.17 22.98
C GLN A 143 5.09 -3.00 23.38
N GLU A 144 4.06 -2.36 23.95
CA GLU A 144 2.81 -3.00 24.35
C GLU A 144 2.04 -3.54 23.16
N LEU A 145 2.01 -2.81 22.03
CA LEU A 145 1.33 -3.25 20.82
C LEU A 145 1.98 -4.51 20.22
N ILE A 146 3.31 -4.57 20.23
CA ILE A 146 4.04 -5.75 19.76
C ILE A 146 3.88 -6.91 20.72
N TYR A 147 3.93 -6.64 22.03
CA TYR A 147 3.68 -7.66 23.05
C TYR A 147 2.29 -8.27 22.91
N LEU A 148 1.27 -7.43 22.67
CA LEU A 148 -0.11 -7.87 22.44
C LEU A 148 -0.23 -8.72 21.17
N MET A 149 0.47 -8.34 20.10
CA MET A 149 0.35 -9.02 18.80
C MET A 149 1.20 -10.29 18.68
N SER A 150 2.37 -10.36 19.32
CA SER A 150 3.36 -11.43 19.10
C SER A 150 3.97 -12.02 20.37
N GLY A 151 3.71 -11.44 21.54
CA GLY A 151 4.13 -11.99 22.83
C GLY A 151 5.60 -11.74 23.18
N LYS A 152 6.09 -12.46 24.22
CA LYS A 152 7.49 -12.36 24.70
C LYS A 152 8.46 -12.85 23.62
N GLY A 153 9.60 -12.16 23.48
CA GLY A 153 10.64 -12.50 22.51
C GLY A 153 10.63 -11.65 21.24
N TYR A 154 9.59 -10.82 21.01
CA TYR A 154 9.50 -9.91 19.86
C TYR A 154 9.87 -8.45 20.19
N GLU A 155 10.48 -8.19 21.34
CA GLU A 155 10.85 -6.84 21.79
C GLU A 155 11.72 -6.10 20.78
N GLY A 156 12.54 -6.84 20.02
CA GLY A 156 13.35 -6.29 18.92
C GLY A 156 12.56 -5.69 17.76
N ALA A 157 11.25 -5.91 17.65
CA ALA A 157 10.38 -5.28 16.65
C ALA A 157 9.94 -3.85 17.03
N THR A 158 10.16 -3.44 18.29
CA THR A 158 9.73 -2.13 18.82
C THR A 158 10.40 -0.98 18.08
N THR A 159 11.72 -1.05 17.90
CA THR A 159 12.47 -0.01 17.20
C THR A 159 12.07 0.13 15.73
N PRO A 160 11.96 -0.96 14.92
CA PRO A 160 11.41 -0.89 13.57
C PRO A 160 10.02 -0.24 13.53
N LEU A 161 9.11 -0.60 14.43
CA LEU A 161 7.76 -0.05 14.47
C LEU A 161 7.78 1.46 14.75
N GLN A 162 8.58 1.92 15.71
CA GLN A 162 8.76 3.34 16.01
C GLN A 162 9.28 4.11 14.80
N ILE A 163 10.31 3.58 14.12
CA ILE A 163 10.84 4.16 12.89
C ILE A 163 9.76 4.24 11.81
N MET A 164 8.94 3.20 11.68
CA MET A 164 7.86 3.10 10.69
C MET A 164 6.64 3.98 10.99
N THR A 165 6.55 4.63 12.16
CA THR A 165 5.38 5.48 12.50
C THR A 165 5.03 6.54 11.44
N PRO A 166 5.98 7.24 10.78
CA PRO A 166 5.63 8.21 9.73
C PRO A 166 4.94 7.56 8.52
N LEU A 167 5.09 6.25 8.32
CA LEU A 167 4.45 5.52 7.22
C LEU A 167 2.92 5.53 7.31
N PHE A 168 2.33 5.67 8.51
CA PHE A 168 0.88 5.83 8.62
C PHE A 168 0.36 7.02 7.82
N PHE A 169 1.13 8.11 7.80
CA PHE A 169 0.82 9.28 6.99
C PHE A 169 1.21 9.07 5.52
N LEU A 170 2.44 8.60 5.24
CA LEU A 170 2.95 8.48 3.88
C LEU A 170 2.11 7.51 3.04
N VAL A 171 1.87 6.29 3.55
CA VAL A 171 1.10 5.25 2.86
C VAL A 171 -0.35 5.68 2.69
N GLY A 172 -0.97 6.24 3.73
CA GLY A 172 -2.35 6.70 3.66
C GLY A 172 -2.54 7.85 2.66
N TYR A 173 -1.53 8.71 2.53
CA TYR A 173 -1.56 9.82 1.59
C TYR A 173 -1.32 9.35 0.15
N ASP A 174 -0.34 8.47 -0.07
CA ASP A 174 -0.11 7.87 -1.39
C ASP A 174 -1.35 7.10 -1.87
N GLN A 175 -2.01 6.38 -0.97
CA GLN A 175 -3.27 5.71 -1.24
C GLN A 175 -4.36 6.68 -1.76
N ILE A 176 -4.50 7.86 -1.17
CA ILE A 176 -5.46 8.87 -1.64
C ILE A 176 -5.07 9.38 -3.03
N ILE A 177 -3.81 9.73 -3.24
CA ILE A 177 -3.36 10.28 -4.52
C ILE A 177 -3.47 9.24 -5.64
N VAL A 178 -2.94 8.05 -5.44
CA VAL A 178 -2.87 7.04 -6.49
C VAL A 178 -4.27 6.48 -6.77
N LEU A 179 -4.97 5.98 -5.74
CA LEU A 179 -6.24 5.28 -5.94
C LEU A 179 -7.44 6.20 -6.12
N GLN A 180 -7.46 7.36 -5.49
CA GLN A 180 -8.62 8.28 -5.59
C GLN A 180 -8.42 9.35 -6.67
N THR A 181 -7.18 9.60 -7.13
CA THR A 181 -6.91 10.67 -8.10
C THR A 181 -6.35 10.14 -9.42
N LEU A 182 -5.11 9.63 -9.43
CA LEU A 182 -4.42 9.26 -10.67
C LEU A 182 -5.12 8.10 -11.40
N LEU A 183 -5.60 7.11 -10.65
CA LEU A 183 -6.25 5.92 -11.20
C LEU A 183 -7.60 6.28 -11.87
N PRO A 184 -8.53 7.01 -11.22
CA PRO A 184 -9.76 7.46 -11.90
C PRO A 184 -9.54 8.39 -13.09
N MET A 185 -8.43 9.12 -13.12
CA MET A 185 -8.04 9.97 -14.26
C MET A 185 -7.41 9.18 -15.43
N GLY A 186 -7.26 7.86 -15.29
CA GLY A 186 -6.65 6.99 -16.31
C GLY A 186 -5.17 7.30 -16.54
N LYS A 187 -4.47 7.82 -15.54
CA LYS A 187 -3.03 8.14 -15.60
C LYS A 187 -2.15 6.96 -15.22
N ASP A 188 -2.51 5.77 -15.70
CA ASP A 188 -1.84 4.50 -15.38
C ASP A 188 -0.33 4.53 -15.69
N LYS A 189 0.07 5.22 -16.78
CA LYS A 189 1.47 5.37 -17.18
C LYS A 189 2.29 6.20 -16.18
N ASP A 190 1.69 7.24 -15.61
CA ASP A 190 2.35 8.08 -14.61
C ASP A 190 2.48 7.33 -13.29
N ILE A 191 1.44 6.59 -12.89
CA ILE A 191 1.46 5.67 -11.75
C ILE A 191 2.61 4.66 -11.89
N LEU A 192 2.72 4.02 -13.06
CA LEU A 192 3.80 3.07 -13.33
C LEU A 192 5.19 3.72 -13.24
N ARG A 193 5.36 4.91 -13.82
CA ARG A 193 6.65 5.63 -13.75
C ARG A 193 7.03 5.97 -12.31
N ASN A 194 6.07 6.40 -11.50
CA ASN A 194 6.30 6.72 -10.09
C ASN A 194 6.70 5.47 -9.29
N SER A 195 6.04 4.34 -9.52
CA SER A 195 6.40 3.08 -8.86
C SER A 195 7.75 2.53 -9.31
N ILE A 196 8.14 2.70 -10.58
CA ILE A 196 9.50 2.32 -11.04
C ILE A 196 10.57 3.17 -10.33
N LEU A 197 10.33 4.47 -10.17
CA LEU A 197 11.24 5.35 -9.44
C LEU A 197 11.37 4.91 -7.97
N ALA A 198 10.25 4.63 -7.31
CA ALA A 198 10.26 4.18 -5.92
C ALA A 198 10.87 2.79 -5.73
N ALA A 199 10.61 1.85 -6.64
CA ALA A 199 11.26 0.54 -6.63
C ALA A 199 12.78 0.69 -6.78
N SER A 200 13.22 1.58 -7.67
CA SER A 200 14.65 1.86 -7.89
C SER A 200 15.30 2.47 -6.64
N VAL A 201 14.67 3.49 -6.04
CA VAL A 201 15.14 4.09 -4.77
C VAL A 201 15.15 3.05 -3.65
N GLY A 202 14.08 2.26 -3.52
CA GLY A 202 13.96 1.21 -2.52
C GLY A 202 15.07 0.17 -2.63
N ILE A 203 15.37 -0.34 -3.83
CA ILE A 203 16.43 -1.33 -4.06
C ILE A 203 17.81 -0.74 -3.78
N ILE A 204 18.10 0.46 -4.29
CA ILE A 204 19.39 1.13 -4.08
C ILE A 204 19.60 1.38 -2.59
N SER A 205 18.60 1.97 -1.92
CA SER A 205 18.65 2.20 -0.48
C SER A 205 18.77 0.89 0.30
N ASN A 206 18.13 -0.20 -0.14
CA ASN A 206 18.24 -1.51 0.51
C ASN A 206 19.68 -1.98 0.59
N ILE A 207 20.41 -1.89 -0.53
CA ILE A 207 21.80 -2.32 -0.61
C ILE A 207 22.66 -1.54 0.40
N PHE A 208 22.48 -0.22 0.53
CA PHE A 208 23.31 0.57 1.44
C PHE A 208 22.87 0.53 2.90
N LEU A 209 21.57 0.59 3.18
CA LEU A 209 21.04 0.75 4.54
C LEU A 209 20.82 -0.60 5.22
N THR A 210 20.29 -1.60 4.53
CA THR A 210 19.96 -2.89 5.17
C THR A 210 21.22 -3.69 5.48
N LEU A 211 22.27 -3.60 4.63
CA LEU A 211 23.57 -4.23 4.95
C LEU A 211 24.22 -3.65 6.21
N ASN A 212 24.01 -2.36 6.52
CA ASN A 212 24.66 -1.69 7.64
C ASN A 212 23.80 -1.64 8.91
N PHE A 213 22.47 -1.56 8.78
CA PHE A 213 21.54 -1.31 9.90
C PHE A 213 20.47 -2.40 10.08
N GLY A 214 20.53 -3.49 9.30
CA GLY A 214 19.63 -4.64 9.41
C GLY A 214 18.15 -4.25 9.38
N LYS A 215 17.36 -4.75 10.34
CA LYS A 215 15.92 -4.45 10.49
C LYS A 215 15.57 -2.95 10.52
N ASN A 216 16.43 -2.12 11.13
CA ASN A 216 16.20 -0.67 11.21
C ASN A 216 16.49 -0.02 9.85
N GLY A 217 17.50 -0.52 9.14
CA GLY A 217 17.79 -0.14 7.76
C GLY A 217 16.60 -0.41 6.85
N SER A 218 16.01 -1.60 6.91
CA SER A 218 14.83 -1.95 6.10
C SER A 218 13.60 -1.09 6.40
N ALA A 219 13.43 -0.64 7.64
CA ALA A 219 12.38 0.31 8.03
C ALA A 219 12.60 1.68 7.37
N ILE A 220 13.84 2.19 7.39
CA ILE A 220 14.20 3.46 6.74
C ILE A 220 14.05 3.37 5.22
N VAL A 221 14.46 2.24 4.63
CA VAL A 221 14.31 1.98 3.18
C VAL A 221 12.85 2.08 2.75
N LEU A 222 11.93 1.52 3.53
CA LEU A 222 10.50 1.61 3.24
C LEU A 222 10.00 3.06 3.29
N ILE A 223 10.46 3.86 4.25
CA ILE A 223 10.14 5.30 4.35
C ILE A 223 10.66 6.05 3.12
N LEU A 224 11.89 5.80 2.70
CA LEU A 224 12.48 6.45 1.52
C LEU A 224 11.75 6.07 0.23
N ALA A 225 11.36 4.80 0.08
CA ALA A 225 10.59 4.33 -1.06
C ALA A 225 9.22 5.03 -1.12
N GLU A 226 8.46 5.00 -0.02
CA GLU A 226 7.14 5.63 0.08
C GLU A 226 7.20 7.16 -0.11
N LEU A 227 8.21 7.82 0.46
CA LEU A 227 8.43 9.25 0.26
C LEU A 227 8.73 9.58 -1.20
N SER A 228 9.45 8.70 -1.91
CA SER A 228 9.73 8.86 -3.35
C SER A 228 8.48 8.70 -4.20
N VAL A 229 7.62 7.73 -3.90
CA VAL A 229 6.30 7.61 -4.57
C VAL A 229 5.48 8.86 -4.30
N LEU A 230 5.36 9.27 -3.03
CA LEU A 230 4.53 10.39 -2.63
C LEU A 230 4.93 11.69 -3.32
N LEU A 231 6.23 12.01 -3.36
CA LEU A 231 6.72 13.23 -4.02
C LEU A 231 6.48 13.20 -5.53
N SER A 232 6.73 12.07 -6.19
CA SER A 232 6.51 11.93 -7.64
C SER A 232 5.02 11.96 -8.00
N SER A 233 4.18 11.28 -7.21
CA SER A 233 2.72 11.28 -7.35
C SER A 233 2.11 12.65 -7.07
N GLN A 234 2.58 13.36 -6.05
CA GLN A 234 2.14 14.72 -5.75
C GLN A 234 2.52 15.71 -6.86
N PHE A 235 3.70 15.57 -7.46
CA PHE A 235 4.10 16.36 -8.63
C PHE A 235 3.16 16.13 -9.82
N CYS A 236 2.81 14.88 -10.11
CA CYS A 236 1.85 14.55 -11.16
C CYS A 236 0.46 15.15 -10.88
N VAL A 237 -0.07 15.00 -9.66
CA VAL A 237 -1.38 15.58 -9.29
C VAL A 237 -1.37 17.09 -9.40
N THR A 238 -0.31 17.76 -8.95
CA THR A 238 -0.18 19.22 -9.06
C THR A 238 -0.23 19.66 -10.52
N LYS A 239 0.39 18.89 -11.42
CA LYS A 239 0.38 19.15 -12.87
C LYS A 239 -1.01 18.99 -13.49
N TYR A 240 -1.79 17.99 -13.08
CA TYR A 240 -3.09 17.72 -13.71
C TYR A 240 -4.27 18.46 -13.10
N LEU A 241 -4.28 18.67 -11.78
CA LEU A 241 -5.40 19.28 -11.04
C LEU A 241 -5.08 20.68 -10.51
N GLY A 242 -3.82 21.13 -10.59
CA GLY A 242 -3.38 22.40 -10.01
C GLY A 242 -3.44 22.41 -8.47
N LEU A 243 -3.61 21.24 -7.84
CA LEU A 243 -3.65 21.10 -6.38
C LEU A 243 -2.22 21.17 -5.83
N LYS A 244 -1.77 22.36 -5.44
CA LYS A 244 -0.53 22.53 -4.65
C LYS A 244 -0.82 22.27 -3.17
N ILE A 245 -0.05 21.39 -2.55
CA ILE A 245 -0.09 21.08 -1.12
C ILE A 245 1.21 21.64 -0.51
N PRO A 246 1.22 22.31 0.67
CA PRO A 246 0.22 22.30 1.75
C PRO A 246 -0.94 23.29 1.54
N PHE A 247 -2.17 22.84 1.77
CA PHE A 247 -3.30 23.77 1.92
C PHE A 247 -3.31 24.30 3.34
N LYS A 248 -3.38 25.64 3.46
CA LYS A 248 -3.66 26.34 4.72
C LYS A 248 -4.77 25.61 5.48
N LEU A 249 -4.45 25.22 6.72
CA LEU A 249 -5.46 24.94 7.74
C LEU A 249 -6.44 26.12 7.83
#